data_AF-A0A1E3IJ81-F1
#
_entry.id   AF-A0A1E3IJ81-F1
#
_cell.length_a   1.000
_cell.length_b   1.000
_cell.length_c   1.000
_cell.angle_alpha   90.00
_cell.angle_beta   90.00
_cell.angle_gamma   90.00
#
_symmetry.space_group_name_H-M   'P 1'
#
loop_
_entity.id
_entity.type
_entity.pdbx_description
1 polymer ?
#
loop_
_entity_poly.entity_id
_entity_poly.type
_entity_poly.pdbx_seq_one_letter_code
_entity_poly.pdbx_strand_id
1 'polypeptide(L)'
;MAVDNSPVTENTATAASVEQQQETGFFSNLVSYFVPTAHADDSEEQAEEAGGEDEEKEEEEEDEPEDHAPAIRNECEKNACGEHLNLFTHCQEKVQAGEGFPGEDCVEELFHLMGCVDACAAPTIFKKLA
;
A
#
# COMPACT_ATOMS: atom_id res chain seq x y z
N MET A 1 35.24 24.61 3.41
CA MET A 1 36.07 24.06 2.30
C MET A 1 37.52 24.15 2.73
N ALA A 2 38.31 23.12 2.39
CA ALA A 2 39.65 22.74 2.89
C ALA A 2 39.61 21.97 4.22
N VAL A 3 39.40 20.64 4.22
CA VAL A 3 40.19 19.47 3.75
C VAL A 3 41.36 19.08 4.66
N ASP A 4 41.26 17.81 5.09
CA ASP A 4 42.14 16.92 5.85
C ASP A 4 43.65 17.12 5.81
N ASN A 5 44.28 16.79 6.94
CA ASN A 5 45.52 16.03 6.92
C ASN A 5 45.58 15.07 8.13
N SER A 6 45.41 13.78 7.84
CA SER A 6 45.61 12.65 8.75
C SER A 6 47.07 12.54 9.21
N PRO A 7 47.34 11.77 10.28
CA PRO A 7 48.26 10.66 10.06
C PRO A 7 47.68 9.31 10.51
N VAL A 8 47.83 8.35 9.60
CA VAL A 8 47.68 6.91 9.79
C VAL A 8 48.67 6.43 10.84
N THR A 9 48.20 5.60 11.78
CA THR A 9 49.05 4.58 12.40
C THR A 9 48.29 3.26 12.43
N GLU A 10 48.86 2.28 11.73
CA GLU A 10 48.53 0.86 11.77
C GLU A 10 48.58 0.32 13.20
N ASN A 11 47.74 -0.67 13.52
CA ASN A 11 48.25 -1.94 14.05
C ASN A 11 47.21 -3.06 14.14
N THR A 12 47.55 -4.13 13.42
CA THR A 12 47.38 -5.56 13.72
C THR A 12 46.00 -6.18 13.95
N ALA A 13 45.64 -7.03 12.99
CA ALA A 13 44.76 -8.17 13.14
C ALA A 13 45.26 -9.15 14.20
N THR A 14 44.35 -9.70 15.01
CA THR A 14 44.52 -11.02 15.62
C THR A 14 43.15 -11.68 15.76
N ALA A 15 43.05 -12.87 15.17
CA ALA A 15 41.88 -13.73 15.20
C ALA A 15 41.71 -14.42 16.57
N ALA A 16 40.46 -14.80 16.84
CA ALA A 16 40.03 -15.86 17.73
C ALA A 16 40.25 -15.68 19.24
N SER A 17 39.16 -15.38 19.96
CA SER A 17 38.76 -16.21 21.10
C SER A 17 37.24 -16.23 21.23
N VAL A 18 36.74 -17.46 21.22
CA VAL A 18 35.38 -17.89 21.49
C VAL A 18 35.12 -17.74 22.98
N GLU A 19 34.24 -16.82 23.35
CA GLU A 19 33.48 -16.72 24.62
C GLU A 19 32.57 -15.49 24.42
N GLN A 20 31.24 -15.56 24.38
CA GLN A 20 30.31 -16.20 25.29
C GLN A 20 28.98 -16.50 24.58
N GLN A 21 28.42 -17.67 24.90
CA GLN A 21 27.01 -17.98 24.74
C GLN A 21 26.16 -16.93 25.45
N GLN A 22 25.36 -16.12 24.75
CA GLN A 22 24.00 -15.76 25.19
C GLN A 22 23.11 -15.06 24.16
N GLU A 23 23.26 -15.26 22.85
CA GLU A 23 22.33 -14.65 21.87
C GLU A 23 21.69 -15.67 20.92
N THR A 24 21.38 -16.87 21.41
CA THR A 24 20.61 -17.87 20.64
C THR A 24 19.11 -17.88 20.99
N GLY A 25 18.62 -16.83 21.67
CA GLY A 25 17.24 -16.75 22.16
C GLY A 25 16.42 -15.56 21.66
N PHE A 26 17.02 -14.61 20.94
CA PHE A 26 16.32 -13.38 20.54
C PHE A 26 15.94 -13.36 19.06
N PHE A 27 16.84 -13.80 18.17
CA PHE A 27 16.54 -13.84 16.74
C PHE A 27 15.60 -15.00 16.37
N SER A 28 15.64 -16.13 17.09
CA SER A 28 14.75 -17.27 16.82
C SER A 28 13.28 -17.00 17.18
N ASN A 29 13.02 -16.26 18.27
CA ASN A 29 11.66 -15.94 18.69
C ASN A 29 11.02 -14.80 17.90
N LEU A 30 11.84 -13.97 17.23
CA LEU A 30 11.36 -12.90 16.36
C LEU A 30 10.94 -13.44 14.98
N VAL A 31 11.72 -14.35 14.40
CA VAL A 31 11.44 -14.91 13.06
C VAL A 31 10.18 -15.78 13.08
N SER A 32 9.88 -16.48 14.18
CA SER A 32 8.65 -17.26 14.33
C SER A 32 7.37 -16.41 14.39
N TYR A 33 7.45 -15.13 14.76
CA TYR A 33 6.29 -14.25 14.82
C TYR A 33 5.99 -13.55 13.49
N PHE A 34 7.00 -13.44 12.61
CA PHE A 34 6.89 -12.70 11.36
C PHE A 34 6.68 -13.60 10.13
N VAL A 35 7.00 -14.90 10.21
CA VAL A 35 6.84 -15.83 9.09
C VAL A 35 5.67 -16.79 9.37
N PRO A 36 4.53 -16.65 8.68
CA PRO A 36 3.46 -17.63 8.73
C PRO A 36 3.99 -19.02 8.35
N THR A 37 3.75 -20.02 9.20
CA THR A 37 4.13 -21.41 8.91
C THR A 37 3.21 -21.97 7.83
N ALA A 38 3.73 -22.17 6.62
CA ALA A 38 3.02 -22.86 5.54
C ALA A 38 3.19 -24.38 5.70
N HIS A 39 2.08 -25.13 5.70
CA HIS A 39 2.08 -26.57 5.53
C HIS A 39 1.97 -26.86 4.02
N ALA A 40 3.11 -27.10 3.37
CA ALA A 40 3.13 -27.66 2.02
C ALA A 40 2.97 -29.17 2.13
N ASP A 41 1.88 -29.71 1.59
CA ASP A 41 1.74 -31.14 1.31
C ASP A 41 2.71 -31.46 0.17
N ASP A 42 3.79 -32.17 0.51
CA ASP A 42 4.86 -32.58 -0.39
C ASP A 42 4.36 -33.75 -1.23
N SER A 43 3.84 -33.44 -2.43
CA SER A 43 3.62 -34.43 -3.48
C SER A 43 4.58 -34.11 -4.61
N GLU A 44 5.78 -34.69 -4.52
CA GLU A 44 6.68 -34.90 -5.65
C GLU A 44 5.91 -35.66 -6.74
N GLU A 45 5.78 -35.08 -7.93
CA GLU A 45 5.75 -35.90 -9.14
C GLU A 45 6.40 -35.17 -10.32
N GLN A 46 7.16 -35.98 -11.03
CA GLN A 46 8.27 -35.67 -11.91
C GLN A 46 7.80 -35.24 -13.30
N ALA A 47 8.66 -34.47 -13.96
CA ALA A 47 8.60 -34.06 -15.37
C ALA A 47 8.23 -35.19 -16.34
N GLU A 48 7.57 -34.84 -17.45
CA GLU A 48 8.17 -34.82 -18.81
C GLU A 48 7.11 -34.56 -19.89
N GLU A 49 7.62 -34.16 -21.05
CA GLU A 49 7.04 -34.17 -22.39
C GLU A 49 6.44 -32.86 -22.95
N ALA A 50 7.32 -32.23 -23.74
CA ALA A 50 7.04 -31.21 -24.72
C ALA A 50 6.20 -31.73 -25.89
N GLY A 51 5.36 -30.85 -26.45
CA GLY A 51 4.71 -31.09 -27.73
C GLY A 51 3.80 -29.93 -28.07
N GLY A 52 4.29 -29.02 -28.91
CA GLY A 52 3.59 -27.80 -29.29
C GLY A 52 2.32 -28.07 -30.09
N GLU A 53 1.33 -27.20 -29.87
CA GLU A 53 0.36 -26.85 -30.86
C GLU A 53 0.12 -25.33 -30.74
N ASP A 54 0.27 -24.69 -31.89
CA ASP A 54 0.04 -23.29 -32.17
C ASP A 54 -1.45 -23.01 -31.99
N GLU A 55 -1.86 -22.66 -30.78
CA GLU A 55 -3.09 -21.91 -30.57
C GLU A 55 -2.69 -20.44 -30.53
N GLU A 56 -2.84 -19.75 -31.67
CA GLU A 56 -3.23 -18.34 -31.67
C GLU A 56 -4.50 -18.24 -30.80
N LYS A 57 -4.31 -18.11 -29.49
CA LYS A 57 -5.26 -17.44 -28.62
C LYS A 57 -5.35 -16.03 -29.18
N GLU A 58 -6.31 -15.80 -30.05
CA GLU A 58 -7.10 -14.58 -29.93
C GLU A 58 -7.48 -14.51 -28.46
N GLU A 59 -6.72 -13.72 -27.69
CA GLU A 59 -7.21 -13.17 -26.44
C GLU A 59 -8.46 -12.40 -26.84
N GLU A 60 -9.61 -13.09 -26.82
CA GLU A 60 -10.89 -12.44 -26.59
C GLU A 60 -10.66 -11.62 -25.32
N GLU A 61 -10.42 -10.31 -25.48
CA GLU A 61 -10.57 -9.33 -24.41
C GLU A 61 -11.99 -9.52 -23.89
N GLU A 62 -12.11 -10.36 -22.87
CA GLU A 62 -13.31 -10.52 -22.08
C GLU A 62 -13.56 -9.13 -21.47
N ASP A 63 -14.49 -8.38 -22.06
CA ASP A 63 -14.88 -7.03 -21.62
C ASP A 63 -15.40 -7.14 -20.18
N GLU A 64 -14.48 -6.98 -19.22
CA GLU A 64 -14.78 -7.06 -17.81
C GLU A 64 -15.82 -5.97 -17.50
N PRO A 65 -16.93 -6.30 -16.81
CA PRO A 65 -17.98 -5.32 -16.55
C PRO A 65 -17.42 -4.11 -15.79
N GLU A 66 -17.59 -2.92 -16.37
CA GLU A 66 -17.11 -1.65 -15.79
C GLU A 66 -17.70 -1.40 -14.39
N ASP A 67 -16.85 -1.08 -13.40
CA ASP A 67 -17.31 -0.64 -12.09
C ASP A 67 -17.99 0.74 -12.19
N HIS A 68 -19.29 0.77 -11.95
CA HIS A 68 -20.08 2.00 -11.97
C HIS A 68 -19.92 2.87 -10.71
N ALA A 69 -19.36 2.34 -9.61
CA ALA A 69 -19.28 3.06 -8.35
C ALA A 69 -18.47 4.39 -8.43
N PRO A 70 -17.31 4.47 -9.12
CA PRO A 70 -16.57 5.71 -9.27
C PRO A 70 -17.36 6.80 -10.01
N ALA A 71 -18.05 6.45 -11.09
CA ALA A 71 -18.87 7.40 -11.85
C ALA A 71 -20.00 7.98 -10.99
N ILE A 72 -20.69 7.14 -10.22
CA ILE A 72 -21.79 7.54 -9.32
C ILE A 72 -21.27 8.41 -8.18
N ARG A 73 -20.15 8.04 -7.55
CA ARG A 73 -19.52 8.82 -6.47
C ARG A 73 -19.13 10.22 -6.97
N ASN A 74 -18.52 10.32 -8.15
CA ASN A 74 -18.14 11.59 -8.78
C ASN A 74 -19.35 12.48 -9.09
N GLU A 75 -20.47 11.89 -9.54
CA GLU A 75 -21.70 12.63 -9.79
C GLU A 75 -22.30 13.17 -8.47
N CYS A 76 -22.31 12.35 -7.42
CA CYS A 76 -22.75 12.76 -6.09
C CYS A 76 -21.87 13.87 -5.49
N GLU A 77 -20.55 13.77 -5.65
CA GLU A 77 -19.58 14.75 -5.18
C GLU A 77 -19.82 16.14 -5.81
N LYS A 78 -19.96 16.19 -7.13
CA LYS A 78 -20.13 17.45 -7.88
C LYS A 78 -21.50 18.09 -7.70
N ASN A 79 -22.54 17.28 -7.54
CA ASN A 79 -23.91 17.78 -7.50
C ASN A 79 -24.43 17.90 -6.07
N ALA A 80 -24.74 16.77 -5.42
CA ALA A 80 -25.40 16.76 -4.12
C ALA A 80 -24.50 17.26 -2.98
N CYS A 81 -23.17 17.08 -3.12
CA CYS A 81 -22.21 17.33 -2.05
C CYS A 81 -21.25 18.50 -2.35
N GLY A 82 -21.60 19.37 -3.29
CA GLY A 82 -20.73 20.46 -3.75
C GLY A 82 -20.32 21.45 -2.64
N GLU A 83 -21.16 21.67 -1.63
CA GLU A 83 -20.79 22.48 -0.47
C GLU A 83 -19.62 21.86 0.30
N HIS A 84 -19.73 20.58 0.67
CA HIS A 84 -18.68 19.87 1.39
C HIS A 84 -17.39 19.75 0.56
N LEU A 85 -17.51 19.63 -0.76
CA LEU A 85 -16.36 19.64 -1.66
C LEU A 85 -15.63 20.99 -1.59
N ASN A 86 -16.37 22.10 -1.59
CA ASN A 86 -15.77 23.43 -1.46
C ASN A 86 -15.08 23.63 -0.10
N LEU A 87 -15.68 23.15 1.00
CA LEU A 87 -15.07 23.23 2.34
C LEU A 87 -13.77 22.41 2.40
N PHE A 88 -13.81 21.17 1.89
CA PHE A 88 -12.62 20.33 1.82
C PHE A 88 -11.52 20.98 0.97
N THR A 89 -11.88 21.49 -0.21
CA THR A 89 -10.93 22.17 -1.10
C THR A 89 -10.32 23.40 -0.43
N HIS A 90 -11.13 24.21 0.24
CA HIS A 90 -10.67 25.39 0.97
C HIS A 90 -9.71 25.04 2.11
N CYS A 91 -10.01 23.99 2.90
CA CYS A 91 -9.09 23.51 3.92
C CYS A 91 -7.76 23.07 3.30
N GLN A 92 -7.81 22.29 2.22
CA GLN A 92 -6.62 21.79 1.54
C GLN A 92 -5.75 22.94 1.01
N GLU A 93 -6.35 23.96 0.39
CA GLU A 93 -5.65 25.16 -0.07
C GLU A 93 -4.94 25.90 1.09
N LYS A 94 -5.64 26.09 2.21
CA LYS A 94 -5.11 26.77 3.39
C LYS A 94 -3.96 26.00 4.04
N VAL A 95 -4.11 24.68 4.22
CA VAL A 95 -3.06 23.81 4.79
C VAL A 95 -1.84 23.76 3.86
N GLN A 96 -2.05 23.63 2.55
CA GLN A 96 -0.95 23.62 1.56
C GLN A 96 -0.24 24.97 1.45
N ALA A 97 -0.95 26.09 1.67
CA ALA A 97 -0.37 27.42 1.72
C ALA A 97 0.41 27.71 3.01
N GLY A 98 0.34 26.82 4.01
CA GLY A 98 0.91 27.06 5.34
C GLY A 98 0.17 28.13 6.15
N GLU A 99 -1.07 28.43 5.77
CA GLU A 99 -1.96 29.37 6.44
C GLU A 99 -2.86 28.68 7.48
N GLY A 100 -2.77 27.35 7.58
CA GLY A 100 -3.44 26.55 8.60
C GLY A 100 -2.79 26.69 9.98
N PHE A 101 -3.51 26.26 11.02
CA PHE A 101 -2.98 26.15 12.37
C PHE A 101 -1.87 25.08 12.44
N PRO A 102 -0.94 25.18 13.41
CA PRO A 102 0.08 24.14 13.60
C PRO A 102 -0.56 22.77 13.84
N GLY A 103 -0.32 21.84 12.93
CA GLY A 103 -0.90 20.49 12.98
C GLY A 103 -2.36 20.41 12.49
N GLU A 104 -2.87 21.44 11.81
CA GLU A 104 -4.16 21.36 11.13
C GLU A 104 -4.11 20.30 10.01
N ASP A 105 -5.14 19.46 9.97
CA ASP A 105 -5.44 18.53 8.89
C ASP A 105 -6.88 18.77 8.40
N CYS A 106 -7.23 18.19 7.25
CA CYS A 106 -8.54 18.35 6.62
C CYS A 106 -9.41 17.09 6.73
N VAL A 107 -9.18 16.26 7.76
CA VAL A 107 -9.88 14.96 7.90
C VAL A 107 -11.35 15.17 8.27
N GLU A 108 -11.67 16.23 9.01
CA GLU A 108 -13.06 16.57 9.34
C GLU A 108 -13.86 16.91 8.08
N GLU A 109 -13.35 17.81 7.23
CA GLU A 109 -14.00 18.18 5.97
C GLU A 109 -14.09 17.00 5.01
N LEU A 110 -13.07 16.13 4.98
CA LEU A 110 -13.11 14.89 4.23
C LEU A 110 -14.24 13.97 4.69
N PHE A 111 -14.44 13.81 6.01
CA PHE A 111 -15.53 12.98 6.54
C PHE A 111 -16.91 13.57 6.24
N HIS A 112 -17.05 14.90 6.21
CA HIS A 112 -18.28 15.54 5.75
C HIS A 112 -18.54 15.29 4.27
N LEU A 113 -17.52 15.43 3.42
CA LEU A 113 -17.63 15.15 1.99
C LEU A 113 -17.98 13.69 1.73
N MET A 114 -17.19 12.75 2.27
CA MET A 114 -17.40 11.32 2.07
C MET A 114 -18.71 10.83 2.65
N GLY A 115 -19.11 11.31 3.84
CA GLY A 115 -20.39 10.98 4.44
C GLY A 115 -21.58 11.40 3.56
N CYS A 116 -21.51 12.58 2.95
CA CYS A 116 -22.52 13.02 1.98
C CYS A 116 -22.49 12.17 0.70
N VAL A 117 -21.30 11.94 0.13
CA VAL A 117 -21.14 11.17 -1.11
C VAL A 117 -21.66 9.74 -0.94
N ASP A 118 -21.34 9.08 0.17
CA ASP A 118 -21.82 7.72 0.44
C ASP A 118 -23.34 7.68 0.63
N ALA A 119 -23.92 8.65 1.34
CA ALA A 119 -25.38 8.75 1.50
C ALA A 119 -26.09 8.94 0.15
N CYS A 120 -25.50 9.70 -0.77
CA CYS A 120 -26.01 9.89 -2.12
C CYS A 120 -25.81 8.67 -3.02
N ALA A 121 -24.62 8.07 -3.00
CA ALA A 121 -24.20 7.06 -3.97
C ALA A 121 -24.72 5.66 -3.62
N ALA A 122 -24.78 5.29 -2.34
CA ALA A 122 -25.18 3.96 -1.88
C ALA A 122 -26.48 3.42 -2.53
N PRO A 123 -27.62 4.15 -2.55
CA PRO A 123 -28.85 3.61 -3.13
C PRO A 123 -28.75 3.36 -4.64
N THR A 124 -27.89 4.08 -5.36
CA THR A 124 -27.72 3.92 -6.81
C THR A 124 -26.74 2.81 -7.13
N ILE A 125 -25.66 2.69 -6.36
CA ILE A 125 -24.68 1.61 -6.48
C ILE A 125 -25.37 0.27 -6.20
N PHE A 126 -26.08 0.13 -5.08
CA PHE A 126 -26.72 -1.16 -4.74
C PHE A 126 -27.85 -1.56 -5.70
N LYS A 127 -28.49 -0.62 -6.42
CA LYS A 127 -29.46 -0.95 -7.49
C LYS A 127 -28.81 -1.53 -8.74
N LYS A 128 -27.53 -1.24 -8.99
CA LYS A 128 -26.77 -1.76 -10.12
C LYS A 128 -26.12 -3.11 -9.83
N LEU A 129 -26.01 -3.48 -8.55
CA LEU A 129 -25.45 -4.75 -8.08
C LEU A 129 -26.53 -5.79 -7.73
N ALA A 130 -27.81 -5.40 -7.73
CA ALA A 130 -28.94 -6.22 -7.32
C ALA A 130 -29.54 -7.04 -8.46
#